data_AF-A0A0F9N5K3-F1
#
_entry.id   AF-A0A0F9N5K3-F1
#
_cell.length_a   1.000
_cell.length_b   1.000
_cell.length_c   1.000
_cell.angle_alpha   90.00
_cell.angle_beta   90.00
_cell.angle_gamma   90.00
#
_symmetry.space_group_name_H-M   'P 1'
#
loop_
_entity.id
_entity.type
_entity.pdbx_description
1 polymer ?
#
loop_
_entity_poly.entity_id
_entity_poly.type
_entity_poly.pdbx_seq_one_letter_code
_entity_poly.pdbx_strand_id
1 'polypeptide(L)'
;MLDLRAKVNDLEKQLTDIKLDLKQTIEKLEKTENNLAETEDKLQQTETELVESKATLAKTTADHQDVMSEKEEIVINLNTEIDNRKKELEEQKSNTADLENNLALKENKLSELTSSSEEKIASFTSELETIKSELESKISDLESQLSEANSKLSAAEEEKSQLNIQLNELKGVLSQKEGQIQDLSEKISESAQVIESTTAQLSDVEEELDELKPPEVGQTRFAVEERLTCPMCGAVGSAIKTVEDKDKVLSYVSHIPMYAKKRICKKCGYEF
;
A
#
# COMPACT_ATOMS: atom_id res chain seq x y z
N MET A 1 113.27 155.68 -16.98
CA MET A 1 112.13 155.93 -16.07
C MET A 1 110.78 155.44 -16.65
N LEU A 2 110.47 155.62 -17.96
CA LEU A 2 109.23 155.07 -18.55
C LEU A 2 109.22 153.54 -18.76
N ASP A 3 110.36 152.93 -19.13
CA ASP A 3 110.46 151.52 -19.56
C ASP A 3 110.35 150.51 -18.38
N LEU A 4 110.88 150.90 -17.22
CA LEU A 4 110.68 150.15 -15.96
C LEU A 4 109.22 150.19 -15.49
N ARG A 5 108.49 151.27 -15.77
CA ARG A 5 107.09 151.43 -15.38
C ARG A 5 106.16 150.52 -16.19
N ALA A 6 106.47 150.32 -17.48
CA ALA A 6 105.74 149.39 -18.35
C ALA A 6 105.98 147.93 -17.94
N LYS A 7 107.22 147.54 -17.63
CA LYS A 7 107.53 146.20 -17.08
C LYS A 7 106.90 145.97 -15.72
N VAL A 8 106.89 146.97 -14.84
CA VAL A 8 106.21 146.88 -13.53
C VAL A 8 104.71 146.70 -13.73
N ASN A 9 104.07 147.46 -14.63
CA ASN A 9 102.64 147.26 -14.95
C ASN A 9 102.34 145.89 -15.59
N ASP A 10 103.21 145.38 -16.46
CA ASP A 10 103.03 144.07 -17.09
C ASP A 10 103.22 142.93 -16.07
N LEU A 11 104.20 143.06 -15.18
CA LEU A 11 104.39 142.14 -14.06
C LEU A 11 103.23 142.22 -13.05
N GLU A 12 102.70 143.42 -12.78
CA GLU A 12 101.51 143.60 -11.96
C GLU A 12 100.30 142.91 -12.59
N LYS A 13 100.13 143.02 -13.92
CA LYS A 13 99.06 142.34 -14.67
C LYS A 13 99.22 140.82 -14.66
N GLN A 14 100.42 140.32 -14.92
CA GLN A 14 100.72 138.89 -14.83
C GLN A 14 100.50 138.37 -13.42
N LEU A 15 100.86 139.14 -12.39
CA LEU A 15 100.66 138.77 -10.99
C LEU A 15 99.18 138.79 -10.60
N THR A 16 98.36 139.67 -11.19
CA THR A 16 96.90 139.61 -11.04
C THR A 16 96.27 138.43 -11.77
N ASP A 17 96.74 138.11 -12.98
CA ASP A 17 96.23 136.97 -13.77
C ASP A 17 96.59 135.63 -13.07
N ILE A 18 97.83 135.49 -12.60
CA ILE A 18 98.28 134.33 -11.81
C ILE A 18 97.49 134.19 -10.51
N LYS A 19 97.17 135.29 -9.82
CA LYS A 19 96.32 135.26 -8.62
C LYS A 19 94.90 134.79 -8.93
N LEU A 20 94.36 135.20 -10.07
CA LEU A 20 93.03 134.80 -10.52
C LEU A 20 93.01 133.31 -10.90
N ASP A 21 94.02 132.84 -11.64
CA ASP A 21 94.19 131.42 -12.00
C ASP A 21 94.43 130.53 -10.78
N LEU A 22 95.24 130.99 -9.82
CA LEU A 22 95.45 130.30 -8.55
C LEU A 22 94.14 130.18 -7.77
N LYS A 23 93.34 131.26 -7.70
CA LYS A 23 92.02 131.23 -7.05
C LYS A 23 91.08 130.23 -7.74
N GLN A 24 91.01 130.23 -9.07
CA GLN A 24 90.22 129.26 -9.83
C GLN A 24 90.70 127.81 -9.62
N THR A 25 92.00 127.62 -9.47
CA THR A 25 92.60 126.29 -9.20
C THR A 25 92.24 125.80 -7.81
N ILE A 26 92.27 126.68 -6.79
CA ILE A 26 91.83 126.37 -5.43
C ILE A 26 90.34 126.01 -5.41
N GLU A 27 89.48 126.80 -6.05
CA GLU A 27 88.03 126.51 -6.13
C GLU A 27 87.74 125.17 -6.83
N LYS A 28 88.51 124.82 -7.88
CA LYS A 28 88.41 123.52 -8.53
C LYS A 28 88.89 122.38 -7.62
N LEU A 29 89.99 122.59 -6.90
CA LEU A 29 90.54 121.60 -5.97
C LEU A 29 89.54 121.31 -4.83
N GLU A 30 89.00 122.35 -4.20
CA GLU A 30 87.96 122.24 -3.16
C GLU A 30 86.73 121.48 -3.70
N LYS A 31 86.31 121.77 -4.94
CA LYS A 31 85.21 121.03 -5.58
C LYS A 31 85.56 119.55 -5.79
N THR A 32 86.78 119.24 -6.21
CA THR A 32 87.21 117.85 -6.39
C THR A 32 87.36 117.10 -5.07
N GLU A 33 87.84 117.75 -4.01
CA GLU A 33 87.93 117.18 -2.67
C GLU A 33 86.54 116.85 -2.11
N ASN A 34 85.58 117.77 -2.27
CA ASN A 34 84.19 117.52 -1.89
C ASN A 34 83.57 116.34 -2.67
N ASN A 35 83.78 116.30 -3.99
CA ASN A 35 83.30 115.18 -4.81
C ASN A 35 83.96 113.83 -4.43
N LEU A 36 85.24 113.85 -4.05
CA LEU A 36 85.97 112.66 -3.62
C LEU A 36 85.39 112.15 -2.30
N ALA A 37 85.21 113.03 -1.31
CA ALA A 37 84.60 112.68 -0.03
C ALA A 37 83.19 112.09 -0.21
N GLU A 38 82.35 112.70 -1.06
CA GLU A 38 81.03 112.15 -1.38
C GLU A 38 81.09 110.76 -2.05
N THR A 39 82.13 110.51 -2.85
CA THR A 39 82.34 109.23 -3.52
C THR A 39 82.81 108.16 -2.55
N GLU A 40 83.69 108.52 -1.60
CA GLU A 40 84.15 107.64 -0.53
C GLU A 40 83.00 107.22 0.39
N ASP A 41 82.14 108.15 0.78
CA ASP A 41 80.94 107.86 1.59
C ASP A 41 79.99 106.90 0.87
N LYS A 42 79.73 107.13 -0.43
CA LYS A 42 78.91 106.24 -1.26
C LYS A 42 79.54 104.86 -1.41
N LEU A 43 80.85 104.79 -1.60
CA LEU A 43 81.56 103.52 -1.69
C LEU A 43 81.41 102.72 -0.39
N GLN A 44 81.65 103.35 0.76
CA GLN A 44 81.51 102.72 2.06
C GLN A 44 80.07 102.24 2.32
N GLN A 45 79.07 103.03 1.91
CA GLN A 45 77.68 102.62 1.98
C GLN A 45 77.42 101.37 1.13
N THR A 46 77.87 101.37 -0.13
CA THR A 46 77.69 100.21 -1.02
C THR A 46 78.42 98.96 -0.55
N GLU A 47 79.60 99.11 0.07
CA GLU A 47 80.33 98.00 0.66
C GLU A 47 79.56 97.38 1.84
N THR A 48 78.95 98.22 2.67
CA THR A 48 78.13 97.76 3.81
C THR A 48 76.89 97.02 3.31
N GLU A 49 76.16 97.60 2.35
CA GLU A 49 74.99 96.98 1.72
C GLU A 49 75.35 95.65 1.04
N LEU A 50 76.52 95.57 0.38
CA LEU A 50 77.00 94.34 -0.26
C LEU A 50 77.30 93.24 0.77
N VAL A 51 77.89 93.58 1.92
CA VAL A 51 78.15 92.62 3.01
C VAL A 51 76.84 92.11 3.59
N GLU A 52 75.87 92.98 3.83
CA GLU A 52 74.53 92.59 4.31
C GLU A 52 73.79 91.70 3.30
N SER A 53 73.84 92.05 2.02
CA SER A 53 73.25 91.24 0.95
C SER A 53 73.91 89.86 0.84
N LYS A 54 75.23 89.77 1.01
CA LYS A 54 75.92 88.48 1.03
C LYS A 54 75.53 87.62 2.25
N ALA A 55 75.39 88.23 3.41
CA ALA A 55 74.99 87.54 4.63
C ALA A 55 73.54 86.99 4.52
N THR A 56 72.62 87.79 3.98
CA THR A 56 71.24 87.36 3.74
C THR A 56 71.17 86.25 2.70
N LEU A 57 71.90 86.36 1.59
CA LEU A 57 71.96 85.31 0.57
C LEU A 57 72.52 83.98 1.13
N ALA A 58 73.59 84.05 1.94
CA ALA A 58 74.17 82.86 2.58
C ALA A 58 73.16 82.18 3.51
N LYS A 59 72.44 82.97 4.32
CA LYS A 59 71.39 82.45 5.21
C LYS A 59 70.26 81.80 4.42
N THR A 60 69.71 82.48 3.41
CA THR A 60 68.62 81.94 2.58
C THR A 60 69.05 80.67 1.84
N THR A 61 70.31 80.58 1.42
CA THR A 61 70.85 79.37 0.79
C THR A 61 70.90 78.20 1.77
N ALA A 62 71.32 78.44 3.02
CA ALA A 62 71.30 77.43 4.07
C ALA A 62 69.87 76.98 4.41
N ASP A 63 68.96 77.93 4.64
CA ASP A 63 67.55 77.64 4.91
C ASP A 63 66.92 76.82 3.76
N HIS A 64 67.26 77.13 2.51
CA HIS A 64 66.80 76.36 1.35
C HIS A 64 67.37 74.94 1.32
N GLN A 65 68.66 74.76 1.65
CA GLN A 65 69.30 73.46 1.72
C GLN A 65 68.62 72.56 2.77
N ASP A 66 68.30 73.11 3.94
CA ASP A 66 67.62 72.39 5.03
C ASP A 66 66.21 71.96 4.60
N VAL A 67 65.43 72.88 4.04
CA VAL A 67 64.07 72.57 3.53
C VAL A 67 64.10 71.53 2.40
N MET A 68 65.13 71.55 1.55
CA MET A 68 65.28 70.55 0.50
C MET A 68 65.58 69.16 1.08
N SER A 69 66.45 69.07 2.08
CA SER A 69 66.75 67.81 2.77
C SER A 69 65.50 67.23 3.46
N GLU A 70 64.71 68.07 4.14
CA GLU A 70 63.46 67.63 4.78
C GLU A 70 62.45 67.09 3.73
N LYS A 71 62.33 67.79 2.60
CA LYS A 71 61.44 67.36 1.51
C LYS A 71 61.90 66.06 0.87
N GLU A 72 63.21 65.86 0.70
CA GLU A 72 63.77 64.62 0.18
C GLU A 72 63.44 63.44 1.10
N GLU A 73 63.56 63.62 2.42
CA GLU A 73 63.19 62.59 3.41
C GLU A 73 61.69 62.27 3.35
N ILE A 74 60.82 63.28 3.28
CA ILE A 74 59.37 63.10 3.13
C ILE A 74 59.04 62.32 1.86
N VAL A 75 59.69 62.64 0.73
CA VAL A 75 59.48 61.93 -0.54
C VAL A 75 59.89 60.46 -0.44
N ILE A 76 61.01 60.15 0.21
CA ILE A 76 61.46 58.77 0.44
C ILE A 76 60.44 58.01 1.29
N ASN A 77 59.95 58.62 2.37
CA ASN A 77 58.96 58.01 3.26
C ASN A 77 57.64 57.75 2.54
N LEU A 78 57.13 58.73 1.78
CA LEU A 78 55.91 58.58 0.99
C LEU A 78 56.05 57.50 -0.09
N ASN A 79 57.20 57.42 -0.76
CA ASN A 79 57.44 56.36 -1.75
C ASN A 79 57.43 54.97 -1.10
N THR A 80 58.03 54.83 0.09
CA THR A 80 58.03 53.58 0.86
C THR A 80 56.60 53.18 1.26
N GLU A 81 55.80 54.13 1.73
CA GLU A 81 54.40 53.87 2.06
C GLU A 81 53.58 53.46 0.83
N ILE A 82 53.76 54.15 -0.30
CA ILE A 82 53.11 53.81 -1.57
C ILE A 82 53.42 52.37 -1.98
N ASP A 83 54.68 51.96 -1.89
CA ASP A 83 55.08 50.60 -2.27
C ASP A 83 54.53 49.54 -1.33
N ASN A 84 54.43 49.83 -0.02
CA ASN A 84 53.78 48.94 0.94
C ASN A 84 52.28 48.83 0.65
N ARG A 85 51.59 49.95 0.42
CA ARG A 85 50.15 49.95 0.06
C ARG A 85 49.87 49.20 -1.24
N LYS A 86 50.77 49.28 -2.24
CA LYS A 86 50.65 48.49 -3.46
C LYS A 86 50.74 46.99 -3.19
N LYS A 87 51.67 46.56 -2.32
CA LYS A 87 51.81 45.15 -1.94
C LYS A 87 50.57 44.65 -1.21
N GLU A 88 50.08 45.41 -0.22
CA GLU A 88 48.85 45.08 0.50
C GLU A 88 47.65 44.97 -0.45
N LEU A 89 47.52 45.92 -1.39
CA LEU A 89 46.43 45.90 -2.37
C LEU A 89 46.47 44.63 -3.25
N GLU A 90 47.66 44.21 -3.68
CA GLU A 90 47.80 43.03 -4.53
C GLU A 90 47.52 41.73 -3.75
N GLU A 91 47.94 41.66 -2.48
CA GLU A 91 47.58 40.56 -1.59
C GLU A 91 46.05 40.47 -1.37
N GLN A 92 45.39 41.59 -1.12
CA GLN A 92 43.94 41.63 -0.96
C GLN A 92 43.19 41.23 -2.23
N LYS A 93 43.68 41.60 -3.42
CA LYS A 93 43.11 41.13 -4.69
C LYS A 93 43.24 39.61 -4.84
N SER A 94 44.41 39.06 -4.53
CA SER A 94 44.62 37.60 -4.58
C SER A 94 43.66 36.88 -3.64
N ASN A 95 43.56 37.34 -2.39
CA ASN A 95 42.65 36.78 -1.39
C ASN A 95 41.18 36.87 -1.83
N THR A 96 40.79 37.98 -2.46
CA THR A 96 39.43 38.16 -2.99
C THR A 96 39.14 37.16 -4.10
N ALA A 97 40.06 36.99 -5.05
CA ALA A 97 39.92 36.03 -6.15
C ALA A 97 39.82 34.58 -5.63
N ASP A 98 40.60 34.23 -4.61
CA ASP A 98 40.54 32.91 -3.97
C ASP A 98 39.21 32.68 -3.25
N LEU A 99 38.68 33.70 -2.57
CA LEU A 99 37.38 33.64 -1.91
C LEU A 99 36.23 33.51 -2.92
N GLU A 100 36.28 34.25 -4.02
CA GLU A 100 35.30 34.15 -5.11
C GLU A 100 35.28 32.75 -5.74
N ASN A 101 36.45 32.17 -5.98
CA ASN A 101 36.56 30.79 -6.49
C ASN A 101 35.98 29.77 -5.50
N ASN A 102 36.37 29.87 -4.23
CA ASN A 102 35.84 29.00 -3.19
C ASN A 102 34.32 29.11 -3.05
N LEU A 103 33.77 30.32 -3.15
CA LEU A 103 32.34 30.56 -3.11
C LEU A 103 31.64 29.87 -4.30
N ALA A 104 32.15 30.05 -5.52
CA ALA A 104 31.62 29.39 -6.71
C ALA A 104 31.66 27.85 -6.60
N LEU A 105 32.74 27.28 -6.07
CA LEU A 105 32.84 25.84 -5.82
C LEU A 105 31.80 25.34 -4.81
N LYS A 106 31.56 26.11 -3.74
CA LYS A 106 30.54 25.78 -2.73
C LYS A 106 29.13 25.89 -3.27
N GLU A 107 28.84 26.90 -4.08
CA GLU A 107 27.54 27.05 -4.77
C GLU A 107 27.25 25.88 -5.71
N ASN A 108 28.23 25.47 -6.52
CA ASN A 108 28.09 24.31 -7.38
C ASN A 108 27.85 23.03 -6.57
N LYS A 109 28.61 22.82 -5.49
CA LYS A 109 28.42 21.66 -4.61
C LYS A 109 27.04 21.65 -3.95
N LEU A 110 26.54 22.82 -3.56
CA LEU A 110 25.21 22.96 -2.99
C LEU A 110 24.14 22.62 -4.03
N SER A 111 24.28 23.11 -5.26
CA SER A 111 23.35 22.79 -6.36
C SER A 111 23.30 21.30 -6.65
N GLU A 112 24.46 20.63 -6.77
CA GLU A 112 24.52 19.18 -6.97
C GLU A 112 23.84 18.40 -5.85
N LEU A 113 24.08 18.80 -4.60
CA LEU A 113 23.53 18.13 -3.43
C LEU A 113 22.01 18.30 -3.36
N THR A 114 21.52 19.51 -3.66
CA THR A 114 20.09 19.81 -3.77
C THR A 114 19.43 18.93 -4.82
N SER A 115 19.93 18.94 -6.07
CA SER A 115 19.33 18.13 -7.15
C SER A 115 19.34 16.64 -6.83
N SER A 116 20.46 16.11 -6.30
CA SER A 116 20.52 14.70 -5.90
C SER A 116 19.55 14.35 -4.77
N SER A 117 19.34 15.28 -3.83
CA SER A 117 18.37 15.07 -2.74
C SER A 117 16.92 15.09 -3.25
N GLU A 118 16.60 16.01 -4.16
CA GLU A 118 15.28 16.12 -4.80
C GLU A 118 14.95 14.85 -5.60
N GLU A 119 15.89 14.35 -6.39
CA GLU A 119 15.74 13.10 -7.14
C GLU A 119 15.49 11.90 -6.23
N LYS A 120 16.24 11.78 -5.13
CA LYS A 120 16.05 10.69 -4.15
C LYS A 120 14.70 10.78 -3.45
N ILE A 121 14.30 11.98 -3.05
CA ILE A 121 12.99 12.21 -2.42
C ILE A 121 11.88 11.80 -3.39
N ALA A 122 11.94 12.25 -4.65
CA ALA A 122 10.96 11.88 -5.67
C ALA A 122 10.89 10.36 -5.89
N SER A 123 12.04 9.68 -5.98
CA SER A 123 12.11 8.22 -6.12
C SER A 123 11.45 7.50 -4.93
N PHE A 124 11.86 7.85 -3.70
CA PHE A 124 11.31 7.21 -2.51
C PHE A 124 9.83 7.49 -2.30
N THR A 125 9.36 8.70 -2.63
CA THR A 125 7.93 9.01 -2.62
C THR A 125 7.17 8.12 -3.60
N SER A 126 7.65 7.96 -4.83
CA SER A 126 7.01 7.10 -5.84
C SER A 126 7.01 5.62 -5.42
N GLU A 127 8.10 5.13 -4.83
CA GLU A 127 8.18 3.76 -4.32
C GLU A 127 7.19 3.53 -3.16
N LEU A 128 7.10 4.48 -2.23
CA LEU A 128 6.16 4.40 -1.11
C LEU A 128 4.70 4.43 -1.57
N GLU A 129 4.36 5.26 -2.55
CA GLU A 129 3.02 5.29 -3.13
C GLU A 129 2.66 3.97 -3.81
N THR A 130 3.61 3.36 -4.52
CA THR A 130 3.44 2.05 -5.15
C THR A 130 3.20 0.96 -4.11
N ILE A 131 4.07 0.87 -3.10
CA ILE A 131 3.94 -0.11 -2.00
C ILE A 131 2.61 0.08 -1.25
N LYS A 132 2.22 1.34 -1.00
CA LYS A 132 0.94 1.64 -0.36
C LYS A 132 -0.24 1.11 -1.18
N SER A 133 -0.25 1.36 -2.48
CA SER A 133 -1.31 0.87 -3.38
C SER A 133 -1.36 -0.66 -3.42
N GLU A 134 -0.21 -1.34 -3.48
CA GLU A 134 -0.13 -2.80 -3.43
C GLU A 134 -0.67 -3.37 -2.11
N LEU A 135 -0.33 -2.75 -0.98
CA LEU A 135 -0.84 -3.16 0.33
C LEU A 135 -2.35 -2.94 0.45
N GLU A 136 -2.86 -1.81 -0.02
CA GLU A 136 -4.31 -1.53 -0.04
C GLU A 136 -5.06 -2.57 -0.88
N SER A 137 -4.55 -2.92 -2.06
CA SER A 137 -5.12 -3.99 -2.90
C SER A 137 -5.12 -5.33 -2.17
N LYS A 138 -4.00 -5.69 -1.51
CA LYS A 138 -3.87 -6.97 -0.81
C LYS A 138 -4.78 -7.07 0.42
N ILE A 139 -4.98 -5.95 1.13
CA ILE A 139 -5.94 -5.87 2.23
C ILE A 139 -7.34 -6.12 1.69
N SER A 140 -7.75 -5.46 0.60
CA SER A 140 -9.07 -5.64 0.00
C SER A 140 -9.31 -7.10 -0.45
N ASP A 141 -8.31 -7.74 -1.06
CA ASP A 141 -8.39 -9.14 -1.47
C ASP A 141 -8.56 -10.07 -0.26
N LEU A 142 -7.81 -9.85 0.82
CA LEU A 142 -7.89 -10.64 2.05
C LEU A 142 -9.23 -10.46 2.75
N GLU A 143 -9.77 -9.24 2.79
CA GLU A 143 -11.11 -8.95 3.32
C GLU A 143 -12.19 -9.70 2.53
N SER A 144 -12.08 -9.73 1.20
CA SER A 144 -13.00 -10.48 0.34
C SER A 144 -12.93 -11.99 0.61
N GLN A 145 -11.71 -12.54 0.71
CA GLN A 145 -11.52 -13.97 1.02
C GLN A 145 -12.07 -14.34 2.40
N LEU A 146 -11.87 -13.46 3.40
CA LEU A 146 -12.39 -13.67 4.75
C LEU A 146 -13.92 -13.63 4.76
N SER A 147 -14.53 -12.70 4.02
CA SER A 147 -15.99 -12.67 3.88
C SER A 147 -16.53 -13.95 3.22
N GLU A 148 -15.89 -14.43 2.16
CA GLU A 148 -16.31 -15.67 1.49
C GLU A 148 -16.17 -16.90 2.40
N ALA A 149 -15.06 -17.00 3.12
CA ALA A 149 -14.82 -18.07 4.07
C ALA A 149 -15.87 -18.08 5.19
N ASN A 150 -16.23 -16.92 5.72
CA ASN A 150 -17.29 -16.79 6.73
C ASN A 150 -18.65 -17.24 6.18
N SER A 151 -19.02 -16.85 4.96
CA SER A 151 -20.27 -17.31 4.34
C SER A 151 -20.30 -18.83 4.16
N LYS A 152 -19.19 -19.43 3.72
CA LYS A 152 -19.06 -20.90 3.60
C LYS A 152 -19.17 -21.59 4.95
N LEU A 153 -18.56 -21.04 6.00
CA LEU A 153 -18.65 -21.58 7.34
C LEU A 153 -20.09 -21.58 7.86
N SER A 154 -20.81 -20.45 7.73
CA SER A 154 -22.22 -20.37 8.13
C SER A 154 -23.10 -21.38 7.39
N ALA A 155 -22.90 -21.53 6.08
CA ALA A 155 -23.64 -22.52 5.29
C ALA A 155 -23.36 -23.97 5.77
N ALA A 156 -22.11 -24.30 6.08
CA ALA A 156 -21.75 -25.62 6.60
C ALA A 156 -22.31 -25.87 8.01
N GLU A 157 -22.39 -24.84 8.85
CA GLU A 157 -23.03 -24.93 10.18
C GLU A 157 -24.54 -25.19 10.06
N GLU A 158 -25.22 -24.52 9.13
CA GLU A 158 -26.63 -24.76 8.82
C GLU A 158 -26.88 -26.20 8.32
N GLU A 159 -26.07 -26.67 7.37
CA GLU A 159 -26.15 -28.04 6.85
C GLU A 159 -25.94 -29.08 7.97
N LYS A 160 -24.94 -28.87 8.83
CA LYS A 160 -24.69 -29.72 10.00
C LYS A 160 -25.89 -29.75 10.96
N SER A 161 -26.55 -28.61 11.16
CA SER A 161 -27.77 -28.53 11.98
C SER A 161 -28.90 -29.36 11.37
N GLN A 162 -29.13 -29.22 10.06
CA GLN A 162 -30.14 -30.00 9.32
C GLN A 162 -29.87 -31.51 9.38
N LEU A 163 -28.63 -31.93 9.15
CA LEU A 163 -28.24 -33.34 9.25
C LEU A 163 -28.45 -33.91 10.66
N ASN A 164 -28.18 -33.13 11.71
CA ASN A 164 -28.45 -33.55 13.09
C ASN A 164 -29.95 -33.75 13.36
N ILE A 165 -30.81 -32.87 12.82
CA ILE A 165 -32.26 -33.03 12.92
C ILE A 165 -32.68 -34.34 12.25
N GLN A 166 -32.26 -34.57 10.99
CA GLN A 166 -32.57 -35.78 10.25
C GLN A 166 -32.08 -37.06 10.95
N LEU A 167 -30.88 -37.01 11.55
CA LEU A 167 -30.31 -38.13 12.29
C LEU A 167 -31.16 -38.47 13.53
N ASN A 168 -31.66 -37.46 14.25
CA ASN A 168 -32.54 -37.66 15.39
C ASN A 168 -33.90 -38.22 14.98
N GLU A 169 -34.47 -37.72 13.87
CA GLU A 169 -35.70 -38.27 13.29
C GLU A 169 -35.55 -39.75 12.92
N LEU A 170 -34.47 -40.10 12.22
CA LEU A 170 -34.16 -41.49 11.86
C LEU A 170 -33.99 -42.39 13.08
N LYS A 171 -33.30 -41.92 14.13
CA LYS A 171 -33.21 -42.65 15.41
C LYS A 171 -34.57 -42.90 16.04
N GLY A 172 -35.46 -41.90 16.01
CA GLY A 172 -36.83 -42.04 16.50
C GLY A 172 -37.62 -43.11 15.72
N VAL A 173 -37.55 -43.06 14.39
CA VAL A 173 -38.17 -44.07 13.52
C VAL A 173 -37.61 -45.47 13.79
N LEU A 174 -36.29 -45.59 13.97
CA LEU A 174 -35.64 -46.87 14.23
C LEU A 174 -36.11 -47.46 15.56
N SER A 175 -36.14 -46.66 16.64
CA SER A 175 -36.67 -47.10 17.94
C SER A 175 -38.14 -47.52 17.86
N GLN A 176 -38.97 -46.79 17.09
CA GLN A 176 -40.37 -47.19 16.85
C GLN A 176 -40.45 -48.54 16.14
N LYS A 177 -39.59 -48.78 15.15
CA LYS A 177 -39.54 -50.06 14.41
C LYS A 177 -39.07 -51.21 15.29
N GLU A 178 -38.08 -50.99 16.15
CA GLU A 178 -37.64 -51.98 17.14
C GLU A 178 -38.78 -52.37 18.08
N GLY A 179 -39.54 -51.40 18.60
CA GLY A 179 -40.73 -51.68 19.41
C GLY A 179 -41.78 -52.50 18.66
N GLN A 180 -42.07 -52.15 17.39
CA GLN A 180 -42.97 -52.93 16.55
C GLN A 180 -42.50 -54.39 16.34
N ILE A 181 -41.19 -54.60 16.19
CA ILE A 181 -40.62 -55.96 16.04
C ILE A 181 -40.77 -56.75 17.34
N GLN A 182 -40.56 -56.12 18.50
CA GLN A 182 -40.75 -56.75 19.80
C GLN A 182 -42.23 -57.16 19.98
N ASP A 183 -43.17 -56.24 19.77
CA ASP A 183 -44.62 -56.51 19.87
C ASP A 183 -45.04 -57.68 18.95
N LEU A 184 -44.53 -57.71 17.72
CA LEU A 184 -44.80 -58.79 16.78
C LEU A 184 -44.19 -60.12 17.24
N SER A 185 -42.99 -60.09 17.81
CA SER A 185 -42.32 -61.29 18.33
C SER A 185 -43.06 -61.88 19.53
N GLU A 186 -43.56 -61.04 20.44
CA GLU A 186 -44.40 -61.45 21.56
C GLU A 186 -45.69 -62.13 21.06
N LYS A 187 -46.39 -61.51 20.10
CA LYS A 187 -47.59 -62.09 19.48
C LYS A 187 -47.33 -63.43 18.78
N ILE A 188 -46.17 -63.57 18.13
CA ILE A 188 -45.76 -64.84 17.51
C ILE A 188 -45.55 -65.91 18.59
N SER A 189 -44.87 -65.57 19.69
CA SER A 189 -44.65 -66.50 20.81
C SER A 189 -45.97 -66.93 21.46
N GLU A 190 -46.89 -66.00 21.69
CA GLU A 190 -48.24 -66.29 22.20
C GLU A 190 -48.99 -67.23 21.24
N SER A 191 -48.97 -66.91 19.94
CA SER A 191 -49.61 -67.76 18.93
C SER A 191 -49.00 -69.16 18.89
N ALA A 192 -47.68 -69.30 19.05
CA ALA A 192 -47.01 -70.59 19.11
C ALA A 192 -47.44 -71.42 20.34
N GLN A 193 -47.53 -70.79 21.53
CA GLN A 193 -48.05 -71.46 22.73
C GLN A 193 -49.51 -71.91 22.57
N VAL A 194 -50.34 -71.07 21.94
CA VAL A 194 -51.73 -71.45 21.63
C VAL A 194 -51.75 -72.65 20.69
N ILE A 195 -50.94 -72.65 19.62
CA ILE A 195 -50.84 -73.80 18.70
C ILE A 195 -50.41 -75.07 19.45
N GLU A 196 -49.39 -74.99 20.31
CA GLU A 196 -48.90 -76.12 21.11
C GLU A 196 -50.00 -76.67 22.02
N SER A 197 -50.70 -75.79 22.77
CA SER A 197 -51.83 -76.18 23.62
C SER A 197 -52.97 -76.80 22.81
N THR A 198 -53.31 -76.24 21.65
CA THR A 198 -54.41 -76.75 20.82
C THR A 198 -54.03 -78.10 20.20
N THR A 199 -52.76 -78.29 19.85
CA THR A 199 -52.22 -79.56 19.34
C THR A 199 -52.26 -80.64 20.41
N ALA A 200 -51.89 -80.31 21.65
CA ALA A 200 -52.02 -81.24 22.78
C ALA A 200 -53.48 -81.65 23.02
N GLN A 201 -54.41 -80.67 23.05
CA GLN A 201 -55.84 -80.95 23.15
C GLN A 201 -56.36 -81.83 22.01
N LEU A 202 -55.90 -81.60 20.77
CA LEU A 202 -56.25 -82.46 19.64
C LEU A 202 -55.74 -83.89 19.85
N SER A 203 -54.52 -84.07 20.34
CA SER A 203 -53.97 -85.39 20.67
C SER A 203 -54.78 -86.09 21.76
N ASP A 204 -55.16 -85.38 22.83
CA ASP A 204 -55.98 -85.93 23.92
C ASP A 204 -57.35 -86.38 23.38
N VAL A 205 -57.99 -85.55 22.56
CA VAL A 205 -59.28 -85.88 21.91
C VAL A 205 -59.14 -87.04 20.94
N GLU A 206 -58.03 -87.14 20.20
CA GLU A 206 -57.74 -88.27 19.32
C GLU A 206 -57.55 -89.57 20.11
N GLU A 207 -56.90 -89.53 21.28
CA GLU A 207 -56.76 -90.67 22.19
C GLU A 207 -58.11 -91.08 22.79
N GLU A 208 -58.92 -90.13 23.27
CA GLU A 208 -60.30 -90.39 23.71
C GLU A 208 -61.15 -91.02 22.60
N LEU A 209 -60.99 -90.55 21.36
CA LEU A 209 -61.68 -91.10 20.20
C LEU A 209 -61.22 -92.54 19.90
N ASP A 210 -59.94 -92.85 20.08
CA ASP A 210 -59.37 -94.19 19.94
C ASP A 210 -59.83 -95.13 21.07
N GLU A 211 -60.00 -94.64 22.31
CA GLU A 211 -60.61 -95.41 23.41
C GLU A 211 -62.11 -95.69 23.19
N LEU A 212 -62.81 -94.76 22.51
CA LEU A 212 -64.21 -94.91 22.11
C LEU A 212 -64.38 -95.70 20.80
N LYS A 213 -63.29 -96.12 20.13
CA LYS A 213 -63.42 -97.05 19.00
C LYS A 213 -64.01 -98.36 19.52
N PRO A 214 -65.13 -98.83 18.95
CA PRO A 214 -65.67 -100.12 19.31
C PRO A 214 -64.63 -101.21 19.00
N PRO A 215 -64.53 -102.28 19.82
CA PRO A 215 -63.65 -103.41 19.50
C PRO A 215 -63.94 -103.91 18.08
N GLU A 216 -62.95 -104.51 17.40
CA GLU A 216 -63.21 -105.22 16.14
C GLU A 216 -64.20 -106.36 16.40
N VAL A 217 -65.50 -106.04 16.29
CA VAL A 217 -66.58 -107.01 16.37
C VAL A 217 -66.85 -107.46 14.96
N GLY A 218 -66.48 -108.71 14.70
CA GLY A 218 -66.90 -109.43 13.51
C GLY A 218 -68.42 -109.40 13.35
N GLN A 219 -68.84 -109.14 12.12
CA GLN A 219 -70.09 -109.53 11.47
C GLN A 219 -71.42 -109.31 12.22
N THR A 220 -72.32 -108.51 11.63
CA THR A 220 -73.57 -109.06 11.07
C THR A 220 -74.37 -108.03 10.27
N ARG A 221 -74.99 -108.55 9.21
CA ARG A 221 -75.94 -107.90 8.31
C ARG A 221 -77.16 -107.38 9.06
N PHE A 222 -77.53 -106.12 8.80
CA PHE A 222 -78.92 -105.69 8.80
C PHE A 222 -79.20 -104.88 7.54
N ALA A 223 -80.24 -105.29 6.83
CA ALA A 223 -80.67 -104.79 5.54
C ALA A 223 -81.98 -104.02 5.69
N VAL A 224 -82.05 -102.81 5.15
CA VAL A 224 -83.22 -102.11 4.56
C VAL A 224 -82.58 -101.00 3.70
N GLU A 225 -82.73 -100.89 2.37
CA GLU A 225 -83.97 -100.61 1.63
C GLU A 225 -83.72 -100.90 0.13
N GLU A 226 -84.48 -101.80 -0.49
CA GLU A 226 -84.28 -102.24 -1.88
C GLU A 226 -84.63 -101.14 -2.90
N ARG A 227 -83.60 -100.56 -3.54
CA ARG A 227 -83.79 -99.82 -4.80
C ARG A 227 -84.25 -100.79 -5.89
N LEU A 228 -85.52 -100.67 -6.28
CA LEU A 228 -86.03 -101.28 -7.51
C LEU A 228 -85.09 -100.96 -8.67
N THR A 229 -84.52 -102.00 -9.28
CA THR A 229 -83.52 -101.88 -10.35
C THR A 229 -83.97 -102.69 -11.55
N CYS A 230 -83.90 -102.12 -12.75
CA CYS A 230 -84.18 -102.86 -13.98
C CYS A 230 -83.09 -103.93 -14.19
N PRO A 231 -83.44 -105.22 -14.28
CA PRO A 231 -82.48 -106.30 -14.37
C PRO A 231 -81.69 -106.31 -15.70
N MET A 232 -82.19 -105.63 -16.74
CA MET A 232 -81.51 -105.56 -18.03
C MET A 232 -80.50 -104.42 -18.16
N CYS A 233 -80.72 -103.27 -17.51
CA CYS A 233 -79.87 -102.09 -17.73
C CYS A 233 -79.47 -101.32 -16.47
N GLY A 234 -79.81 -101.82 -15.27
CA GLY A 234 -79.41 -101.22 -14.00
C GLY A 234 -80.09 -99.89 -13.66
N ALA A 235 -81.11 -99.46 -14.41
CA ALA A 235 -81.82 -98.22 -14.11
C ALA A 235 -82.67 -98.36 -12.83
N VAL A 236 -82.59 -97.37 -11.94
CA VAL A 236 -83.25 -97.40 -10.61
C VAL A 236 -84.32 -96.33 -10.45
N GLY A 237 -85.27 -96.56 -9.55
CA GLY A 237 -86.23 -95.55 -9.09
C GLY A 237 -87.24 -95.12 -10.17
N SER A 238 -87.32 -93.80 -10.44
CA SER A 238 -88.34 -93.17 -11.32
C SER A 238 -88.31 -93.61 -12.79
N ALA A 239 -87.25 -94.33 -13.18
CA ALA A 239 -87.08 -94.95 -14.49
C ALA A 239 -87.86 -96.26 -14.67
N ILE A 240 -88.50 -96.81 -13.63
CA ILE A 240 -89.34 -98.02 -13.70
C ILE A 240 -90.82 -97.61 -13.57
N LYS A 241 -91.64 -98.00 -14.55
CA LYS A 241 -93.09 -97.73 -14.58
C LYS A 241 -93.87 -99.02 -14.36
N THR A 242 -94.84 -99.01 -13.45
CA THR A 242 -95.77 -100.14 -13.29
C THR A 242 -96.99 -99.93 -14.17
N VAL A 243 -97.36 -100.94 -14.96
CA VAL A 243 -98.54 -100.96 -15.82
C VAL A 243 -99.28 -102.29 -15.69
N GLU A 244 -100.57 -102.29 -15.99
CA GLU A 244 -101.40 -103.49 -15.96
C GLU A 244 -101.13 -104.37 -17.17
N ASP A 245 -100.85 -105.64 -16.91
CA ASP A 245 -100.58 -106.69 -17.89
C ASP A 245 -101.89 -107.33 -18.33
N LYS A 246 -102.48 -106.78 -19.39
CA LYS A 246 -103.82 -107.17 -19.86
C LYS A 246 -103.91 -108.61 -20.38
N ASP A 247 -102.77 -109.27 -20.56
CA ASP A 247 -102.71 -110.67 -20.98
C ASP A 247 -102.83 -111.64 -19.80
N LYS A 248 -102.74 -111.14 -18.55
CA LYS A 248 -102.81 -111.96 -17.34
C LYS A 248 -103.85 -111.43 -16.36
N VAL A 249 -105.07 -111.95 -16.48
CA VAL A 249 -106.16 -111.68 -15.51
C VAL A 249 -105.92 -112.50 -14.24
N LEU A 250 -105.77 -111.83 -13.11
CA LEU A 250 -105.59 -112.48 -11.81
C LEU A 250 -106.92 -112.96 -11.24
N SER A 251 -107.97 -112.14 -11.33
CA SER A 251 -109.31 -112.48 -10.86
C SER A 251 -110.36 -111.58 -11.52
N TYR A 252 -111.61 -112.01 -11.51
CA TYR A 252 -112.75 -111.18 -11.91
C TYR A 252 -113.52 -110.76 -10.66
N VAL A 253 -113.63 -109.45 -10.42
CA VAL A 253 -114.45 -108.91 -9.35
C VAL A 253 -115.69 -108.30 -9.99
N SER A 254 -116.85 -108.92 -9.75
CA SER A 254 -118.16 -108.48 -10.26
C SER A 254 -118.17 -108.14 -11.76
N HIS A 255 -117.63 -109.08 -12.57
CA HIS A 255 -117.58 -109.04 -14.03
C HIS A 255 -116.59 -108.05 -14.69
N ILE A 256 -115.68 -107.43 -13.93
CA ILE A 256 -114.53 -106.67 -14.48
C ILE A 256 -113.22 -107.43 -14.21
N PRO A 257 -112.39 -107.73 -15.24
CA PRO A 257 -111.11 -108.40 -15.03
C PRO A 257 -110.12 -107.49 -14.30
N MET A 258 -109.52 -108.00 -13.22
CA MET A 258 -108.34 -107.42 -12.60
C MET A 258 -107.08 -108.04 -13.19
N TYR A 259 -106.27 -107.21 -13.83
CA TYR A 259 -105.02 -107.64 -14.46
C TYR A 259 -103.84 -107.60 -13.49
N ALA A 260 -102.87 -108.48 -13.68
CA ALA A 260 -101.59 -108.43 -12.97
C ALA A 260 -100.88 -107.11 -13.30
N LYS A 261 -100.00 -106.63 -12.42
CA LYS A 261 -99.15 -105.47 -12.72
C LYS A 261 -97.76 -105.95 -13.11
N LYS A 262 -97.23 -105.46 -14.22
CA LYS A 262 -95.84 -105.64 -14.66
C LYS A 262 -95.09 -104.31 -14.61
N ARG A 263 -93.76 -104.38 -14.54
CA ARG A 263 -92.87 -103.22 -14.48
C ARG A 263 -92.11 -103.10 -15.78
N ILE A 264 -92.15 -101.92 -16.39
CA ILE A 264 -91.44 -101.62 -17.62
C ILE A 264 -90.36 -100.60 -17.32
N CYS A 265 -89.13 -100.90 -17.72
CA CYS A 265 -88.07 -99.91 -17.68
C CYS A 265 -88.25 -98.89 -18.80
N LYS A 266 -88.37 -97.59 -18.46
CA LYS A 266 -88.46 -96.51 -19.45
C LYS A 266 -87.18 -96.33 -20.27
N LYS A 267 -86.05 -96.86 -19.80
CA LYS A 267 -84.73 -96.68 -20.43
C LYS A 267 -84.44 -97.73 -21.51
N CYS A 268 -84.76 -98.99 -21.26
CA CYS A 268 -84.49 -100.08 -22.21
C CYS A 268 -85.75 -100.81 -22.72
N GLY A 269 -86.94 -100.47 -22.21
CA GLY A 269 -88.21 -101.08 -22.62
C GLY A 269 -88.47 -102.47 -22.04
N TYR A 270 -87.55 -103.04 -21.25
CA TYR A 270 -87.71 -104.38 -20.69
C TYR A 270 -88.85 -104.46 -19.66
N GLU A 271 -89.71 -105.46 -19.82
CA GLU A 271 -90.86 -105.73 -18.95
C GLU A 271 -90.57 -106.90 -17.99
N PHE A 272 -90.84 -106.74 -16.69
CA PHE A 272 -90.58 -107.75 -15.65
C PHE A 272 -91.51 -107.60 -14.43
#